data_AF-A0A1X7ITH9-F1
#
_entry.id   AF-A0A1X7ITH9-F1
#
_cell.length_a   1.000
_cell.length_b   1.000
_cell.length_c   1.000
_cell.angle_alpha   90.00
_cell.angle_beta   90.00
_cell.angle_gamma   90.00
#
_symmetry.space_group_name_H-M   'P 1'
#
loop_
_entity.id
_entity.type
_entity.pdbx_description
1 polymer ?
#
loop_
_entity_poly.entity_id
_entity_poly.type
_entity_poly.pdbx_seq_one_letter_code
_entity_poly.pdbx_strand_id
1 'polypeptide(L)'
;MEISIYNTDNKTVDSIAHFMDFYYSLRLKHLASDLLDQGLSPKQITEAVIKAMTVGKSAGLDIDQHFRPVFTGIQKQVVSDCKLSHLAYGLVLMNADAELRVVGDFQISVLQEYIEHYGSF
;
A
#
# COMPACT_ATOMS: atom_id res chain seq x y z
N MET A 1 18.50 12.04 -33.38
CA MET A 1 19.19 11.03 -32.56
C MET A 1 19.80 11.77 -31.38
N GLU A 2 19.10 11.80 -30.26
CA GLU A 2 19.62 12.38 -29.02
C GLU A 2 20.38 11.31 -28.26
N ILE A 3 21.63 11.62 -27.91
CA ILE A 3 22.46 10.77 -27.05
C ILE A 3 22.46 11.44 -25.69
N SER A 4 21.89 10.78 -24.69
CA SER A 4 21.95 11.22 -23.30
C SER A 4 23.25 10.69 -22.67
N ILE A 5 24.06 11.59 -22.12
CA ILE A 5 25.29 11.25 -21.41
C ILE A 5 24.93 11.00 -19.94
N TYR A 6 25.16 9.78 -19.46
CA TYR A 6 24.95 9.40 -18.06
C TYR A 6 26.21 9.73 -17.25
N ASN A 7 26.12 10.72 -16.37
CA ASN A 7 27.21 11.06 -15.47
C ASN A 7 27.07 10.22 -14.18
N THR A 8 28.09 9.43 -13.85
CA THR A 8 28.13 8.66 -12.60
C THR A 8 28.71 9.55 -11.51
N ASP A 9 27.86 10.44 -10.97
CA ASP A 9 28.14 10.98 -9.65
C ASP A 9 28.07 9.79 -8.68
N ASN A 10 29.24 9.28 -8.27
CA ASN A 10 29.37 8.33 -7.17
C ASN A 10 28.97 9.04 -5.87
N LYS A 11 27.68 9.34 -5.72
CA LYS A 11 27.08 9.59 -4.41
C LYS A 11 27.38 8.33 -3.61
N THR A 12 28.09 8.48 -2.50
CA THR A 12 28.24 7.40 -1.52
C THR A 12 26.84 6.99 -1.13
N VAL A 13 26.40 5.89 -1.74
CA VAL A 13 25.11 5.28 -1.50
C VAL A 13 25.09 4.88 -0.04
N ASP A 14 24.14 5.41 0.73
CA ASP A 14 23.98 5.06 2.14
C ASP A 14 23.58 3.59 2.23
N SER A 15 24.55 2.74 2.60
CA SER A 15 24.37 1.29 2.68
C SER A 15 23.33 0.90 3.71
N ILE A 16 23.14 1.71 4.76
CA ILE A 16 22.09 1.50 5.76
C ILE A 16 20.74 1.78 5.12
N ALA A 17 20.58 2.90 4.40
CA ALA A 17 19.33 3.23 3.72
C ALA A 17 18.90 2.11 2.75
N HIS A 18 19.83 1.57 1.95
CA HIS A 18 19.53 0.44 1.06
C HIS A 18 19.16 -0.85 1.81
N PHE A 19 19.84 -1.14 2.91
CA PHE A 19 19.49 -2.27 3.75
C PHE A 19 18.08 -2.11 4.32
N MET A 20 17.73 -0.91 4.81
CA MET A 20 16.40 -0.62 5.35
C MET A 20 15.32 -0.74 4.26
N ASP A 21 15.56 -0.18 3.07
CA ASP A 21 14.65 -0.30 1.92
C ASP A 21 14.41 -1.75 1.53
N PHE A 22 15.47 -2.57 1.53
CA PHE A 22 15.36 -4.00 1.26
C PHE A 22 14.60 -4.72 2.38
N TYR A 23 14.96 -4.46 3.64
CA TYR A 23 14.32 -5.06 4.81
C TYR A 23 12.81 -4.78 4.84
N TYR A 24 12.39 -3.54 4.62
CA TYR A 24 10.97 -3.20 4.55
C TYR A 24 10.29 -3.87 3.35
N SER A 25 10.95 -3.93 2.19
CA SER A 25 10.39 -4.59 1.01
C SER A 25 10.00 -6.06 1.23
N LEU A 26 10.76 -6.79 2.06
CA LEU A 26 10.51 -8.19 2.40
C LEU A 26 9.24 -8.36 3.25
N ARG A 27 8.79 -7.30 3.92
CA ARG A 27 7.60 -7.29 4.78
C ARG A 27 6.34 -6.82 4.06
N LEU A 28 6.47 -6.29 2.84
CA LEU A 28 5.35 -5.91 1.99
C LEU A 28 4.85 -7.15 1.22
N LYS A 29 3.90 -7.84 1.83
CA LYS A 29 3.42 -9.16 1.38
C LYS A 29 2.23 -9.11 0.43
N HIS A 30 1.55 -7.97 0.33
CA HIS A 30 0.32 -7.81 -0.44
C HIS A 30 0.53 -6.86 -1.61
N LEU A 31 -0.19 -7.06 -2.70
CA LEU A 31 -0.35 -6.09 -3.76
C LEU A 31 -1.70 -5.40 -3.61
N ALA A 32 -1.77 -4.10 -3.94
CA ALA A 32 -3.05 -3.40 -3.96
C ALA A 32 -3.97 -3.99 -5.03
N SER A 33 -3.42 -4.48 -6.15
CA SER A 33 -4.15 -5.19 -7.18
C SER A 33 -4.81 -6.50 -6.70
N ASP A 34 -4.40 -7.10 -5.58
CA ASP A 34 -5.08 -8.26 -5.00
C ASP A 34 -6.53 -7.90 -4.57
N LEU A 35 -6.85 -6.62 -4.42
CA LEU A 35 -8.23 -6.15 -4.14
C LEU A 35 -9.13 -6.20 -5.38
N LEU A 36 -8.59 -6.40 -6.58
CA LEU A 36 -9.40 -6.67 -7.78
C LEU A 36 -10.22 -7.95 -7.59
N ASP A 37 -9.64 -8.96 -6.94
CA ASP A 37 -10.31 -10.23 -6.62
C ASP A 37 -11.43 -10.05 -5.58
N GLN A 38 -11.40 -8.95 -4.84
CA GLN A 38 -12.45 -8.55 -3.89
C GLN A 38 -13.53 -7.64 -4.52
N GLY A 39 -13.45 -7.40 -5.84
CA GLY A 39 -14.45 -6.66 -6.60
C GLY A 39 -14.22 -5.16 -6.68
N LEU A 40 -13.06 -4.65 -6.23
CA LEU A 40 -12.71 -3.25 -6.41
C LEU A 40 -12.27 -3.00 -7.85
N SER A 41 -12.61 -1.82 -8.40
CA SER A 41 -12.03 -1.35 -9.66
C SER A 41 -10.63 -0.74 -9.46
N PRO A 42 -9.76 -0.68 -10.50
CA PRO A 42 -8.45 -0.03 -10.39
C PRO A 42 -8.49 1.42 -9.89
N LYS A 43 -9.55 2.16 -10.26
CA LYS A 43 -9.77 3.53 -9.80
C LYS A 43 -10.07 3.57 -8.29
N GLN A 44 -11.00 2.72 -7.82
CA GLN A 44 -11.32 2.61 -6.39
C GLN A 44 -10.10 2.19 -5.56
N ILE A 45 -9.26 1.27 -6.08
CA ILE A 45 -8.01 0.87 -5.42
C ILE A 45 -7.06 2.06 -5.28
N THR A 46 -6.86 2.82 -6.36
CA THR A 46 -5.97 3.99 -6.34
C THR A 46 -6.44 5.03 -5.32
N GLU A 47 -7.73 5.34 -5.30
CA GLU A 47 -8.33 6.28 -4.34
C GLU A 47 -8.21 5.77 -2.89
N ALA A 48 -8.45 4.48 -2.67
CA ALA A 48 -8.33 3.84 -1.36
C ALA A 48 -6.88 3.86 -0.83
N VAL A 49 -5.89 3.63 -1.70
CA VAL A 49 -4.45 3.75 -1.37
C VAL A 49 -4.12 5.17 -0.94
N ILE A 50 -4.57 6.20 -1.66
CA ILE A 50 -4.32 7.60 -1.32
C ILE A 50 -4.94 7.95 0.05
N LYS A 51 -6.17 7.51 0.31
CA LYS A 51 -6.84 7.70 1.60
C LYS A 51 -6.09 6.98 2.73
N ALA A 52 -5.71 5.73 2.53
CA ALA A 52 -4.96 4.95 3.51
C ALA A 52 -3.58 5.57 3.85
N MET A 53 -2.86 6.07 2.84
CA MET A 53 -1.62 6.82 3.06
C MET A 53 -1.86 8.10 3.86
N THR A 54 -2.97 8.80 3.60
CA THR A 54 -3.34 10.02 4.33
C THR A 54 -3.61 9.72 5.80
N VAL A 55 -4.42 8.69 6.07
CA VAL A 55 -4.70 8.20 7.44
C VAL A 55 -3.41 7.79 8.15
N GLY A 56 -2.55 7.03 7.47
CA GLY A 56 -1.27 6.60 8.01
C GLY A 56 -0.38 7.78 8.39
N LYS A 57 -0.25 8.78 7.51
CA LYS A 57 0.53 10.00 7.79
C LYS A 57 -0.02 10.75 8.99
N SER A 58 -1.34 10.94 9.07
CA SER A 58 -1.95 11.64 10.20
C SER A 58 -1.80 10.89 11.53
N ALA A 59 -1.67 9.57 11.49
CA ALA A 59 -1.43 8.71 12.64
C ALA A 59 0.05 8.55 13.00
N GLY A 60 0.97 9.22 12.28
CA GLY A 60 2.42 9.13 12.52
C GLY A 60 3.08 7.86 11.98
N LEU A 61 2.44 7.13 11.06
CA LEU A 61 3.07 5.99 10.40
C LEU A 61 4.13 6.47 9.40
N ASP A 62 5.26 5.75 9.39
CA ASP A 62 6.26 5.88 8.34
C ASP A 62 5.77 5.16 7.06
N ILE A 63 5.34 5.96 6.09
CA ILE A 63 4.69 5.46 4.88
C ILE A 63 5.61 4.57 4.06
N ASP A 64 6.91 4.83 4.04
CA ASP A 64 7.85 4.08 3.21
C ASP A 64 8.03 2.63 3.71
N GLN A 65 7.70 2.38 4.99
CA GLN A 65 7.69 1.02 5.56
C GLN A 65 6.43 0.22 5.21
N HIS A 66 5.40 0.90 4.72
CA HIS A 66 4.04 0.36 4.63
C HIS A 66 3.47 0.37 3.22
N PHE A 67 3.87 1.33 2.39
CA PHE A 67 3.39 1.55 1.03
C PHE A 67 4.58 1.71 0.08
N ARG A 68 4.64 0.88 -0.95
CA ARG A 68 5.70 0.95 -1.96
C ARG A 68 5.11 0.89 -3.36
N PRO A 69 5.07 2.01 -4.10
CA PRO A 69 4.72 2.00 -5.50
C PRO A 69 5.63 1.06 -6.28
N VAL A 70 5.03 0.20 -7.10
CA VAL A 70 5.74 -0.75 -7.95
C VAL A 70 5.07 -0.81 -9.33
N PHE A 71 5.81 -1.27 -10.32
CA PHE A 71 5.26 -1.62 -11.61
C PHE A 71 5.19 -3.14 -11.74
N THR A 72 4.00 -3.66 -11.99
CA THR A 72 3.78 -5.11 -12.18
C THR A 72 3.49 -5.39 -13.64
N GLY A 73 3.99 -6.52 -14.14
CA GLY A 73 3.68 -7.01 -15.49
C GLY A 73 2.46 -7.92 -15.46
N ILE A 74 1.34 -7.48 -16.03
CA ILE A 74 0.12 -8.28 -16.19
C ILE A 74 -0.15 -8.41 -17.69
N GLN A 75 -0.22 -9.64 -18.21
CA GLN A 75 -0.57 -9.92 -19.61
C GLN A 75 0.21 -9.09 -20.66
N LYS A 76 1.54 -8.94 -20.48
CA LYS A 76 2.44 -8.11 -21.31
C LYS A 76 2.21 -6.60 -21.25
N GLN A 77 1.42 -6.11 -20.30
CA GLN A 77 1.27 -4.70 -20.00
C GLN A 77 1.94 -4.37 -18.66
N VAL A 78 2.53 -3.19 -18.58
CA VAL A 78 3.07 -2.65 -17.34
C VAL A 78 1.96 -1.85 -16.67
N VAL A 79 1.59 -2.26 -15.46
CA VAL A 79 0.54 -1.62 -14.66
C VAL A 79 1.17 -1.02 -13.41
N SER A 80 0.74 0.20 -13.04
CA SER A 80 1.10 0.80 -11.76
C SER A 80 0.34 0.10 -10.65
N ASP A 81 1.06 -0.36 -9.63
CA ASP A 81 0.52 -1.05 -8.47
C ASP A 81 1.23 -0.56 -7.19
N CYS A 82 0.80 -1.02 -6.03
CA CYS A 82 1.42 -0.69 -4.75
C CYS A 82 1.60 -1.95 -3.93
N LYS A 83 2.85 -2.21 -3.50
CA LYS A 83 3.15 -3.22 -2.50
C LYS A 83 2.83 -2.69 -1.11
N LEU A 84 2.13 -3.51 -0.33
CA LEU A 84 1.56 -3.12 0.95
C LEU A 84 2.02 -4.07 2.05
N SER A 85 2.35 -3.48 3.21
CA SER A 85 2.39 -4.24 4.46
C SER A 85 0.97 -4.74 4.80
N HIS A 86 0.86 -5.71 5.71
CA HIS A 86 -0.46 -6.20 6.12
C HIS A 86 -1.35 -5.10 6.73
N LEU A 87 -0.78 -4.24 7.57
CA LEU A 87 -1.50 -3.08 8.13
C LEU A 87 -1.97 -2.14 7.01
N ALA A 88 -1.09 -1.82 6.07
CA ALA A 88 -1.43 -0.94 4.95
C ALA A 88 -2.54 -1.54 4.08
N TYR A 89 -2.49 -2.84 3.79
CA TYR A 89 -3.54 -3.54 3.06
C TYR A 89 -4.90 -3.44 3.77
N GLY A 90 -4.93 -3.68 5.08
CA GLY A 90 -6.11 -3.47 5.90
C GLY A 90 -6.60 -2.02 5.87
N LEU A 91 -5.69 -1.04 5.95
CA LEU A 91 -6.06 0.39 5.85
C LEU A 91 -6.63 0.74 4.47
N VAL A 92 -6.11 0.16 3.39
CA VAL A 92 -6.67 0.35 2.03
C VAL A 92 -8.09 -0.20 1.98
N LEU A 93 -8.32 -1.43 2.43
CA LEU A 93 -9.66 -2.01 2.47
C LEU A 93 -10.61 -1.22 3.38
N MET A 94 -10.15 -0.79 4.56
CA MET A 94 -10.91 0.02 5.52
C MET A 94 -11.40 1.34 4.91
N ASN A 95 -10.61 1.96 4.02
CA ASN A 95 -10.89 3.27 3.42
C ASN A 95 -11.41 3.21 1.98
N ALA A 96 -11.68 2.00 1.47
CA ALA A 96 -12.27 1.79 0.17
C ALA A 96 -13.75 2.21 0.14
N ASP A 97 -14.39 2.05 -1.02
CA ASP A 97 -15.78 2.44 -1.24
C ASP A 97 -16.74 1.62 -0.36
N ALA A 98 -17.48 2.29 0.53
CA ALA A 98 -18.37 1.66 1.49
C ALA A 98 -19.60 1.01 0.84
N GLU A 99 -19.91 1.35 -0.42
CA GLU A 99 -20.97 0.69 -1.19
C GLU A 99 -20.59 -0.76 -1.57
N LEU A 100 -19.32 -1.14 -1.44
CA LEU A 100 -18.86 -2.51 -1.63
C LEU A 100 -19.07 -3.32 -0.36
N ARG A 101 -19.83 -4.42 -0.47
CA ARG A 101 -20.13 -5.32 0.66
C ARG A 101 -18.88 -5.78 1.42
N VAL A 102 -17.80 -6.10 0.72
CA VAL A 102 -16.53 -6.55 1.34
C VAL A 102 -15.94 -5.49 2.28
N VAL A 103 -16.11 -4.21 1.95
CA VAL A 103 -15.63 -3.08 2.77
C VAL A 103 -16.48 -2.97 4.03
N GLY A 104 -17.80 -3.02 3.89
CA GLY A 104 -18.72 -2.98 5.04
C GLY A 104 -18.50 -4.16 6.00
N ASP A 105 -18.42 -5.38 5.47
CA ASP A 105 -18.16 -6.59 6.27
C ASP A 105 -16.81 -6.49 7.01
N PHE A 106 -15.78 -5.95 6.36
CA PHE A 106 -14.49 -5.72 6.99
C PHE A 106 -14.53 -4.64 8.07
N GLN A 107 -15.17 -3.50 7.81
CA GLN A 107 -15.30 -2.40 8.77
C GLN A 107 -16.05 -2.83 10.05
N ILE A 108 -17.16 -3.55 9.87
CA ILE A 108 -17.96 -4.06 10.98
C ILE A 108 -17.17 -5.10 11.78
N SER A 109 -16.53 -6.07 11.13
CA SER A 109 -15.76 -7.10 11.84
C SER A 109 -14.59 -6.53 12.63
N VAL A 110 -13.84 -5.57 12.08
CA VAL A 110 -12.75 -4.89 12.80
C VAL A 110 -13.27 -4.16 14.03
N LEU A 111 -14.40 -3.46 13.91
CA LEU A 111 -14.96 -2.70 15.02
C LEU A 111 -15.54 -3.60 16.11
N GLN A 112 -16.22 -4.68 15.72
CA GLN A 112 -16.74 -5.69 16.66
C GLN A 112 -15.60 -6.33 17.44
N GLU A 113 -14.56 -6.80 16.75
CA GLU A 113 -13.37 -7.41 17.38
C GLU A 113 -12.71 -6.44 18.37
N TYR A 114 -12.57 -5.16 17.98
CA TYR A 114 -12.01 -4.13 18.85
C TYR A 114 -12.85 -3.92 20.12
N ILE A 115 -14.17 -3.77 19.97
CA ILE A 115 -15.08 -3.53 21.10
C ILE A 115 -15.09 -4.74 22.05
N GLU A 116 -15.09 -5.96 21.51
CA GLU A 116 -15.04 -7.19 22.29
C GLU A 116 -13.76 -7.31 23.12
N HIS A 117 -12.62 -6.86 22.58
CA HIS A 117 -11.33 -6.94 23.25
C HIS A 117 -11.01 -5.76 24.19
N TYR A 118 -11.45 -4.55 23.85
CA TYR A 118 -10.98 -3.32 24.51
C TYR A 118 -12.09 -2.47 25.16
N GLY A 119 -13.37 -2.74 24.90
CA GLY A 119 -14.50 -1.96 25.41
C GLY A 119 -14.91 -0.78 24.52
N SER A 120 -15.62 0.21 25.08
CA SER A 120 -16.11 1.38 24.34
C SER A 120 -15.04 2.47 24.15
N PHE A 121 -15.24 3.31 23.15
CA PHE A 121 -14.34 4.42 22.74
C PHE A 121 -14.08 5.47 23.83
#